data_AF-A0A810PUT1-F1
#
_entry.id   AF-A0A810PUT1-F1
#
_cell.length_a   1.000
_cell.length_b   1.000
_cell.length_c   1.000
_cell.angle_alpha   90.00
_cell.angle_beta   90.00
_cell.angle_gamma   90.00
#
_symmetry.space_group_name_H-M   'P 1'
#
loop_
_entity.id
_entity.type
_entity.pdbx_description
1 polymer ?
#
loop_
_entity_poly.entity_id
_entity_poly.type
_entity_poly.pdbx_seq_one_letter_code
_entity_poly.pdbx_strand_id
1 'polypeptide(L)'
;MNTMIIGIAGGTGSGKTTLTDHLAAHFGSAISVVHHDNYYKRQDVPFEERCKQNYDHPDAFDTGLMVSQLKELKAGRPIRCPVYSYADHNRTEETVLIQPAPVIIV
;
A
#
# COMPACT_ATOMS: atom_id res chain seq x y z
N MET A 1 -6.16 -20.46 5.77
CA MET A 1 -5.61 -20.29 4.40
C MET A 1 -4.11 -20.05 4.55
N ASN A 2 -3.24 -20.70 3.76
CA ASN A 2 -1.81 -20.41 3.81
C ASN A 2 -1.50 -19.30 2.82
N THR A 3 -1.37 -18.07 3.31
CA THR A 3 -1.15 -16.87 2.47
C THR A 3 0.35 -16.56 2.35
N MET A 4 0.82 -16.38 1.12
CA MET A 4 2.17 -15.92 0.79
C MET A 4 2.17 -14.40 0.61
N ILE A 5 3.13 -13.71 1.21
CA ILE A 5 3.32 -12.27 1.02
C ILE A 5 4.62 -12.07 0.22
N ILE A 6 4.54 -11.32 -0.88
CA ILE A 6 5.66 -11.03 -1.77
C ILE A 6 5.85 -9.51 -1.80
N GLY A 7 7.03 -9.04 -1.40
CA GLY A 7 7.40 -7.63 -1.51
C GLY A 7 8.13 -7.34 -2.83
N ILE A 8 7.69 -6.33 -3.58
CA ILE A 8 8.31 -5.87 -4.81
C ILE A 8 8.94 -4.50 -4.56
N ALA A 9 10.25 -4.47 -4.36
CA ALA A 9 11.02 -3.24 -4.13
C ALA A 9 11.76 -2.79 -5.39
N GLY A 10 12.03 -1.49 -5.49
CA GLY A 10 12.76 -0.87 -6.60
C GLY A 10 12.52 0.63 -6.69
N GLY A 11 13.37 1.35 -7.43
CA GLY A 11 13.24 2.80 -7.61
C GLY A 11 11.99 3.23 -8.38
N THR A 12 11.62 4.50 -8.31
CA THR A 12 10.53 5.08 -9.11
C THR A 12 10.81 4.88 -10.60
N GLY A 13 9.79 4.53 -11.37
CA GLY A 13 9.91 4.27 -12.81
C GLY A 13 10.52 2.91 -13.20
N SER A 14 10.83 2.03 -12.25
CA SER A 14 11.42 0.70 -12.54
C SER A 14 10.43 -0.36 -13.04
N GLY A 15 9.16 0.00 -13.28
CA GLY A 15 8.13 -0.90 -13.80
C GLY A 15 7.38 -1.76 -12.76
N LYS A 16 7.49 -1.45 -11.46
CA LYS A 16 6.80 -2.21 -10.38
C LYS A 16 5.29 -2.26 -10.57
N THR A 17 4.66 -1.10 -10.78
CA THR A 17 3.21 -1.00 -10.98
C THR A 17 2.76 -1.81 -12.20
N THR A 18 3.50 -1.70 -13.30
CA THR A 18 3.24 -2.50 -14.50
C THR A 18 3.30 -4.00 -14.20
N LEU A 19 4.34 -4.46 -13.48
CA LEU A 19 4.45 -5.86 -13.08
C LEU A 19 3.28 -6.29 -12.19
N THR A 20 2.90 -5.49 -11.19
CA THR A 20 1.78 -5.83 -10.29
C THR A 20 0.45 -5.91 -11.04
N ASP A 21 0.20 -5.00 -11.98
CA ASP A 21 -1.03 -4.97 -12.76
C ASP A 21 -1.14 -6.18 -13.68
N HIS A 22 -0.04 -6.57 -14.34
CA HIS A 22 0.00 -7.77 -15.16
C HIS A 22 -0.22 -9.04 -14.34
N LEU A 23 0.39 -9.14 -13.14
CA LEU A 23 0.17 -10.28 -12.25
C LEU A 23 -1.29 -10.34 -11.77
N ALA A 24 -1.85 -9.22 -11.32
CA ALA A 24 -3.24 -9.15 -10.88
C ALA A 24 -4.23 -9.51 -12.00
N ALA A 25 -3.98 -9.04 -13.23
CA ALA A 25 -4.79 -9.38 -14.39
C ALA A 25 -4.71 -10.87 -14.76
N HIS A 26 -3.52 -11.47 -14.65
CA HIS A 26 -3.29 -12.86 -15.01
C HIS A 26 -3.89 -13.85 -13.98
N PHE A 27 -3.71 -13.57 -12.69
CA PHE A 27 -4.11 -14.48 -11.61
C PHE A 27 -5.46 -14.14 -10.96
N GLY A 28 -6.04 -12.97 -11.29
CA GLY A 28 -7.36 -12.56 -10.82
C GLY A 28 -7.46 -12.53 -9.29
N SER A 29 -8.52 -13.14 -8.75
CA SER A 29 -8.83 -13.14 -7.31
C SER A 29 -7.83 -13.94 -6.45
N ALA A 30 -6.89 -14.66 -7.05
CA ALA A 30 -5.81 -15.31 -6.31
C ALA A 30 -4.76 -14.33 -5.77
N ILE A 31 -4.77 -13.08 -6.26
CA ILE A 31 -3.85 -12.02 -5.85
C ILE A 31 -4.62 -10.84 -5.26
N SER A 32 -4.06 -10.26 -4.20
CA SER A 32 -4.42 -8.91 -3.75
C SER A 32 -3.17 -8.04 -3.66
N VAL A 33 -3.30 -6.78 -4.05
CA VAL A 33 -2.19 -5.82 -4.12
C VAL A 33 -2.38 -4.77 -3.02
N VAL A 34 -1.32 -4.51 -2.26
CA VAL A 34 -1.27 -3.53 -1.18
C VAL A 34 -0.12 -2.57 -1.46
N HIS A 35 -0.42 -1.40 -2.05
CA HIS A 35 0.61 -0.41 -2.36
C HIS A 35 1.20 0.19 -1.08
N HIS A 36 2.53 0.14 -0.94
CA HIS A 36 3.23 0.68 0.24
C HIS A 36 3.01 2.19 0.41
N ASP A 37 2.96 2.95 -0.69
CA ASP A 37 2.74 4.40 -0.70
C ASP A 37 1.40 4.81 -0.05
N ASN A 38 0.39 3.93 -0.05
CA ASN A 38 -0.88 4.21 0.64
C ASN A 38 -0.70 4.39 2.15
N TYR A 39 0.40 3.87 2.70
CA TYR A 39 0.73 3.96 4.12
C TYR A 39 1.61 5.16 4.46
N TYR A 40 1.82 6.13 3.58
CA TYR A 40 2.35 7.43 4.01
C TYR A 40 1.49 8.00 5.15
N LYS A 41 2.13 8.56 6.17
CA LYS A 41 1.46 9.17 7.31
C LYS A 41 0.66 10.38 6.87
N ARG A 42 -0.51 10.55 7.49
CA ARG A 42 -1.24 11.82 7.41
C ARG A 42 -0.40 12.91 8.07
N GLN A 43 -0.38 14.07 7.45
CA GLN A 43 0.29 15.25 7.97
C GLN A 43 -0.72 16.39 8.08
N ASP A 44 -0.91 16.89 9.30
CA ASP A 44 -1.79 18.03 9.58
C ASP A 44 -0.99 19.34 9.55
N VAL A 45 -0.29 19.56 8.43
CA VAL A 45 0.51 20.77 8.17
C VAL A 45 0.16 21.35 6.78
N PRO A 46 0.45 22.65 6.51
CA PRO A 46 0.16 23.26 5.22
C PRO A 46 0.75 22.49 4.04
N PHE A 47 0.10 22.56 2.87
CA PHE A 47 0.54 21.86 1.64
C PHE A 47 2.01 22.15 1.30
N GLU A 48 2.44 23.41 1.41
CA GLU A 48 3.81 23.84 1.12
C GLU A 48 4.86 23.14 2.00
N GLU A 49 4.53 22.81 3.26
CA GLU A 49 5.42 22.06 4.15
C GLU A 49 5.43 20.57 3.80
N ARG A 50 4.27 20.02 3.42
CA ARG A 50 4.18 18.61 2.96
C ARG A 50 5.01 18.37 1.70
N CYS A 51 5.05 19.33 0.78
CA CYS A 51 5.89 19.26 -0.43
C CYS A 51 7.39 19.21 -0.15
N LYS A 52 7.85 19.69 1.03
CA LYS A 52 9.27 19.66 1.42
C LYS A 52 9.67 18.36 2.11
N GLN A 53 8.70 17.50 2.45
CA GLN A 53 8.95 16.27 3.19
C GLN A 53 9.73 15.26 2.36
N ASN A 54 10.67 14.58 2.99
CA ASN A 54 11.34 13.42 2.39
C ASN A 54 10.47 12.17 2.56
N TYR A 55 9.77 11.78 1.49
CA TYR A 55 8.93 10.59 1.47
C TYR A 55 9.71 9.28 1.29
N ASP A 56 11.01 9.34 0.96
CA ASP A 56 11.88 8.15 0.93
C ASP A 56 12.38 7.77 2.33
N HIS A 57 12.19 8.63 3.33
CA HIS A 57 12.60 8.33 4.70
C HIS A 57 11.65 7.31 5.35
N PRO A 58 12.13 6.28 6.07
CA PRO A 58 11.28 5.28 6.72
C PRO A 58 10.19 5.87 7.63
N ASP A 59 10.48 6.99 8.29
CA ASP A 59 9.51 7.66 9.18
C ASP A 59 8.31 8.26 8.46
N ALA A 60 8.37 8.45 7.15
CA ALA A 60 7.23 8.92 6.36
C ALA A 60 6.08 7.89 6.35
N PHE A 61 6.37 6.62 6.65
CA PHE A 61 5.43 5.50 6.57
C PHE A 61 4.81 5.16 7.93
N ASP A 62 3.53 4.78 7.89
CA ASP A 62 2.77 4.18 8.98
C ASP A 62 2.94 2.65 8.95
N THR A 63 4.20 2.21 9.13
CA THR A 63 4.58 0.80 9.05
C THR A 63 3.83 -0.06 10.07
N GLY A 64 3.49 0.50 11.24
CA GLY A 64 2.70 -0.19 12.25
C GLY A 64 1.31 -0.56 11.74
N LEU A 65 0.60 0.39 11.12
CA LEU A 65 -0.69 0.13 10.51
C LEU A 65 -0.57 -0.92 9.39
N MET A 66 0.40 -0.77 8.49
CA MET A 66 0.62 -1.71 7.40
C MET A 66 0.85 -3.15 7.90
N VAL A 67 1.75 -3.34 8.87
CA VAL A 67 2.03 -4.66 9.44
C VAL A 67 0.79 -5.26 10.10
N SER A 68 0.00 -4.45 10.81
CA SER A 68 -1.25 -4.93 11.41
C SER A 68 -2.24 -5.39 10.34
N GLN A 69 -2.45 -4.61 9.28
CA GLN A 69 -3.37 -4.94 8.20
C GLN A 69 -2.89 -6.16 7.38
N LEU A 70 -1.59 -6.32 7.13
CA LEU A 70 -1.06 -7.53 6.50
C LEU A 70 -1.28 -8.79 7.35
N LYS A 71 -1.23 -8.68 8.68
CA LYS A 71 -1.57 -9.79 9.59
C LYS A 71 -3.06 -10.13 9.52
N GLU A 72 -3.94 -9.13 9.42
CA GLU A 72 -5.38 -9.34 9.23
C GLU A 72 -5.67 -10.09 7.93
N LEU A 73 -5.06 -9.67 6.82
CA LEU A 73 -5.20 -10.36 5.53
C LEU A 73 -4.69 -11.81 5.61
N LYS A 74 -3.52 -12.03 6.22
CA LYS A 74 -2.98 -13.39 6.45
C LYS A 74 -3.90 -14.25 7.32
N ALA A 75 -4.65 -13.63 8.23
CA ALA A 75 -5.65 -14.29 9.07
C ALA A 75 -7.01 -14.49 8.36
N GLY A 76 -7.13 -14.15 7.07
CA GLY A 76 -8.35 -14.32 6.30
C GLY A 76 -9.39 -13.23 6.57
N ARG A 77 -8.99 -12.06 7.07
CA ARG A 77 -9.90 -10.93 7.32
C ARG A 77 -9.63 -9.77 6.34
N PRO A 78 -10.67 -9.20 5.72
CA PRO A 78 -10.50 -8.07 4.82
C PRO A 78 -10.07 -6.82 5.59
N ILE A 79 -9.40 -5.90 4.90
CA ILE A 79 -8.93 -4.64 5.47
C ILE A 79 -9.51 -3.45 4.71
N ARG A 80 -9.56 -2.31 5.38
CA ARG A 80 -9.76 -1.00 4.76
C ARG A 80 -8.40 -0.32 4.62
N CYS A 81 -7.77 -0.51 3.46
CA CYS A 81 -6.47 0.06 3.16
C CYS A 81 -6.64 1.57 2.91
N PRO A 82 -5.81 2.44 3.52
CA PRO A 82 -5.86 3.87 3.26
C PRO A 82 -5.61 4.19 1.78
N VAL A 83 -6.04 5.38 1.35
CA VAL A 83 -5.71 5.92 0.03
C VAL A 83 -4.81 7.13 0.20
N TYR A 84 -3.73 7.18 -0.58
CA TYR A 84 -2.84 8.35 -0.62
C TYR A 84 -3.10 9.17 -1.87
N SER A 85 -3.29 10.47 -1.71
CA SER A 85 -3.42 11.44 -2.79
C SER A 85 -2.06 12.07 -3.09
N TYR A 86 -1.50 11.74 -4.24
CA TYR A 86 -0.27 12.39 -4.73
C TYR A 86 -0.51 13.87 -5.09
N ALA A 87 -1.72 14.24 -5.50
CA ALA A 87 -2.06 15.64 -5.78
C ALA A 87 -2.03 16.48 -4.50
N ASP A 88 -2.59 15.93 -3.42
CA ASP A 88 -2.64 16.63 -2.16
C ASP A 88 -1.37 16.46 -1.34
N HIS A 89 -0.51 15.47 -1.63
CA HIS A 89 0.57 15.04 -0.73
C HIS A 89 0.04 14.65 0.67
N ASN A 90 -1.09 13.94 0.75
CA ASN A 90 -1.65 13.41 2.00
C ASN A 90 -2.43 12.11 1.85
N ARG A 91 -2.64 11.46 3.00
CA ARG A 91 -3.67 10.44 3.17
C ARG A 91 -5.07 11.07 3.12
N THR A 92 -5.94 10.49 2.30
CA THR A 92 -7.35 10.89 2.21
C THR A 92 -8.18 10.26 3.34
N GLU A 93 -9.45 10.64 3.47
CA GLU A 93 -10.40 9.95 4.36
C GLU A 93 -10.95 8.65 3.74
N GLU A 94 -10.63 8.39 2.48
CA GLU A 94 -11.12 7.24 1.75
C GLU A 94 -10.28 6.00 2.06
N THR A 95 -10.92 4.85 1.93
CA THR A 95 -10.25 3.55 2.05
C THR A 95 -10.73 2.63 0.95
N VAL A 96 -9.84 1.78 0.45
CA VAL A 96 -10.21 0.69 -0.45
C VAL A 96 -10.30 -0.63 0.33
N LEU A 97 -11.36 -1.40 0.06
CA LEU A 97 -11.53 -2.72 0.65
C LEU A 97 -10.61 -3.71 -0.05
N ILE A 98 -9.67 -4.31 0.70
CA ILE A 98 -8.79 -5.37 0.18
C ILE A 98 -9.22 -6.68 0.80
N GLN A 99 -9.47 -7.67 -0.07
CA GLN A 99 -9.86 -9.01 0.35
C GLN A 99 -8.62 -9.86 0.68
N PRO A 100 -8.73 -10.84 1.58
CA PRO A 100 -7.70 -11.87 1.74
C PRO A 100 -7.53 -12.66 0.45
N ALA A 101 -6.29 -13.00 0.13
CA ALA A 101 -5.95 -13.81 -1.03
C ALA A 101 -4.86 -14.85 -0.70
N PRO A 102 -4.73 -15.92 -1.49
CA PRO A 102 -3.60 -16.84 -1.41
C PRO A 102 -2.24 -16.14 -1.55
N VAL A 103 -2.15 -15.11 -2.39
CA VAL A 103 -0.96 -14.29 -2.59
C VAL A 103 -1.29 -12.82 -2.34
N ILE A 104 -0.51 -12.16 -1.49
CA ILE A 104 -0.56 -10.71 -1.28
C ILE A 104 0.73 -10.12 -1.83
N ILE A 105 0.61 -9.17 -2.75
CA ILE A 105 1.73 -8.41 -3.26
C ILE A 105 1.78 -7.07 -2.55
N VAL A 106 2.97 -6.70 -2.08
CA VAL A 106 3.29 -5.42 -1.46
C VAL A 106 4.26 -4.65 -2.35
#